data_AF-A0A099PB89-F1
#
_entry.id   AF-A0A099PB89-F1
#
_cell.length_a   1.000
_cell.length_b   1.000
_cell.length_c   1.000
_cell.angle_alpha   90.00
_cell.angle_beta   90.00
_cell.angle_gamma   90.00
#
_symmetry.space_group_name_H-M   'P 1'
#
loop_
_entity.id
_entity.type
_entity.pdbx_description
1 polymer ?
#
loop_
_entity_poly.entity_id
_entity_poly.type
_entity_poly.pdbx_seq_one_letter_code
_entity_poly.pdbx_strand_id
1 'polypeptide(L)'
;MNEVEKLNQKINDAKNAARVAVENAAQAQRDYDDAIETGDISRADEALQAKAAAERQQQIHSDHAAALESRRKEAERTDLTPVALEAMDTARNAVDAEREAYHRFTNALGELQGASDALRNAYRAGDNALESAKQALKDAHLYEHDAVERPRLEVNIEAIRELALKAPQIKQHHEGIQHIDLASLRKPWTPPHTTEPVKEY
;
A
#
# COMPACT_ATOMS: atom_id res chain seq x y z
N MET A 1 -19.60 -18.55 -20.61
CA MET A 1 -20.03 -17.37 -21.39
C MET A 1 -20.67 -16.38 -20.43
N ASN A 2 -19.99 -15.27 -20.12
CA ASN A 2 -20.51 -14.25 -19.20
C ASN A 2 -21.74 -13.56 -19.83
N GLU A 3 -22.48 -12.78 -19.03
CA GLU A 3 -23.69 -12.11 -19.51
C GLU A 3 -23.40 -11.09 -20.62
N VAL A 4 -22.27 -10.38 -20.52
CA VAL A 4 -21.78 -9.43 -21.53
C VAL A 4 -21.51 -10.12 -22.89
N GLU A 5 -20.89 -11.29 -22.90
CA GLU A 5 -20.61 -12.10 -24.09
C GLU A 5 -21.90 -12.59 -24.76
N LYS A 6 -22.88 -13.04 -23.96
CA LYS A 6 -24.21 -13.40 -24.47
C LYS A 6 -24.94 -12.21 -25.09
N LEU A 7 -24.83 -11.03 -24.47
CA LEU A 7 -25.41 -9.80 -25.01
C LEU A 7 -24.70 -9.34 -26.28
N ASN A 8 -23.37 -9.45 -26.35
CA ASN A 8 -22.60 -9.16 -27.55
C ASN A 8 -23.02 -10.03 -28.74
N GLN A 9 -23.24 -11.33 -28.51
CA GLN A 9 -23.75 -12.22 -29.55
C GLN A 9 -25.13 -11.76 -30.05
N LYS A 10 -26.07 -11.48 -29.13
CA LYS A 10 -27.42 -11.02 -29.49
C LYS A 10 -27.42 -9.66 -30.22
N ILE A 11 -26.52 -8.74 -29.85
CA ILE A 11 -26.35 -7.46 -30.53
C ILE A 11 -25.88 -7.70 -31.98
N ASN A 12 -24.89 -8.59 -32.17
CA ASN A 12 -24.40 -8.93 -33.50
C ASN A 12 -25.49 -9.58 -34.35
N ASP A 13 -26.27 -10.51 -33.78
CA ASP A 13 -27.39 -11.15 -34.47
C ASP A 13 -28.46 -10.11 -34.87
N ALA A 14 -28.80 -9.18 -33.99
CA ALA A 14 -29.75 -8.09 -34.29
C ALA A 14 -29.22 -7.13 -35.37
N LYS A 15 -27.93 -6.78 -35.34
CA LYS A 15 -27.29 -5.94 -36.38
C LYS A 15 -27.26 -6.66 -37.73
N ASN A 16 -26.98 -7.95 -37.74
CA ASN A 16 -27.02 -8.77 -38.96
C ASN A 16 -28.44 -8.84 -39.53
N ALA A 17 -29.46 -9.02 -38.69
CA ALA A 17 -30.85 -9.00 -39.11
C ALA A 17 -31.28 -7.63 -39.67
N ALA A 18 -30.86 -6.52 -39.04
CA ALA A 18 -31.08 -5.17 -39.56
C ALA A 18 -30.42 -4.99 -40.94
N ARG A 19 -29.20 -5.50 -41.14
CA ARG A 19 -28.51 -5.45 -42.43
C ARG A 19 -29.25 -6.22 -43.52
N VAL A 20 -29.73 -7.42 -43.22
CA VAL A 20 -30.54 -8.21 -44.17
C VAL A 20 -31.84 -7.48 -44.53
N ALA A 21 -32.47 -6.80 -43.58
CA ALA A 21 -33.66 -5.99 -43.84
C ALA A 21 -33.36 -4.81 -44.79
N VAL A 22 -32.20 -4.16 -44.66
CA VAL A 22 -31.74 -3.12 -45.60
C VAL A 22 -31.54 -3.70 -47.01
N GLU A 23 -30.91 -4.86 -47.11
CA GLU A 23 -30.69 -5.53 -48.40
C GLU A 23 -32.03 -5.89 -49.07
N ASN A 24 -32.99 -6.39 -48.29
CA ASN A 24 -34.35 -6.67 -48.77
C ASN A 24 -35.10 -5.40 -49.21
N ALA A 25 -34.98 -4.30 -48.47
CA ALA A 25 -35.56 -3.02 -48.86
C ALA A 25 -34.95 -2.50 -50.17
N ALA A 26 -33.64 -2.65 -50.34
CA ALA A 26 -32.93 -2.27 -51.56
C ALA A 26 -33.32 -3.15 -52.75
N GLN A 27 -33.57 -4.45 -52.52
CA GLN A 27 -34.06 -5.35 -53.57
C GLN A 27 -35.50 -4.99 -53.97
N ALA A 28 -36.38 -4.77 -53.00
CA ALA A 28 -37.76 -4.35 -53.26
C ALA A 28 -37.83 -3.02 -54.03
N GLN A 29 -36.89 -2.09 -53.79
CA GLN A 29 -36.79 -0.87 -54.59
C GLN A 29 -36.46 -1.16 -56.05
N ARG A 30 -35.53 -2.08 -56.33
CA ARG A 30 -35.19 -2.46 -57.71
C ARG A 30 -36.36 -3.14 -58.41
N ASP A 31 -37.08 -4.00 -57.69
CA ASP A 31 -38.26 -4.69 -58.22
C ASP A 31 -39.39 -3.69 -58.52
N TYR A 32 -39.52 -2.63 -57.71
CA TYR A 32 -40.42 -1.51 -57.98
C TYR A 32 -40.03 -0.76 -59.25
N ASP A 33 -38.74 -0.40 -59.40
CA ASP A 33 -38.26 0.35 -60.56
C ASP A 33 -38.47 -0.47 -61.87
N ASP A 34 -38.20 -1.78 -61.86
CA ASP A 34 -38.44 -2.70 -62.99
C ASP A 34 -39.94 -2.84 -63.33
N ALA A 35 -40.79 -2.91 -62.31
CA ALA A 35 -42.25 -2.98 -62.50
C ALA A 35 -42.81 -1.69 -63.13
N ILE A 36 -42.27 -0.52 -62.76
CA ILE A 36 -42.63 0.77 -63.36
C ILE A 36 -42.16 0.84 -64.82
N GLU A 37 -40.95 0.38 -65.13
CA GLU A 37 -40.43 0.34 -66.52
C GLU A 37 -41.25 -0.58 -67.43
N THR A 38 -41.73 -1.71 -66.90
CA THR A 38 -42.54 -2.69 -67.64
C THR A 38 -44.04 -2.36 -67.69
N GLY A 39 -44.49 -1.38 -66.90
CA GLY A 39 -45.90 -0.95 -66.82
C GLY A 39 -46.80 -1.86 -65.99
N ASP A 40 -46.22 -2.76 -65.19
CA ASP A 40 -46.95 -3.68 -64.31
C ASP A 40 -47.23 -3.02 -62.95
N ILE A 41 -48.35 -2.29 -62.89
CA ILE A 41 -48.76 -1.52 -61.71
C ILE A 41 -49.00 -2.43 -60.49
N SER A 42 -49.51 -3.65 -60.69
CA SER A 42 -49.76 -4.59 -59.58
C SER A 42 -48.45 -5.02 -58.92
N ARG A 43 -47.44 -5.35 -59.73
CA ARG A 43 -46.12 -5.71 -59.23
C ARG A 43 -45.40 -4.53 -58.56
N ALA A 44 -45.62 -3.31 -59.05
CA ALA A 44 -45.09 -2.11 -58.42
C ALA A 44 -45.69 -1.88 -57.01
N ASP A 45 -47.00 -2.08 -56.83
CA ASP A 45 -47.64 -1.93 -55.51
C ASP A 45 -47.15 -3.00 -54.51
N GLU A 46 -46.98 -4.24 -54.96
CA GLU A 46 -46.41 -5.33 -54.15
C GLU A 46 -44.97 -5.01 -53.70
N ALA A 47 -44.13 -4.52 -54.63
CA ALA A 47 -42.76 -4.13 -54.33
C ALA A 47 -42.68 -2.96 -53.34
N LEU A 48 -43.58 -1.98 -53.45
CA LEU A 48 -43.68 -0.87 -52.52
C LEU A 48 -44.06 -1.33 -51.10
N GLN A 49 -45.03 -2.25 -50.99
CA GLN A 49 -45.42 -2.86 -49.72
C GLN A 49 -44.27 -3.69 -49.12
N ALA A 50 -43.55 -4.46 -49.93
CA ALA A 50 -42.38 -5.22 -49.51
C ALA A 50 -41.26 -4.32 -48.98
N LYS A 51 -41.00 -3.18 -49.65
CA LYS A 51 -40.05 -2.17 -49.18
C LYS A 51 -40.45 -1.60 -47.83
N ALA A 52 -41.70 -1.16 -47.68
CA ALA A 52 -42.19 -0.62 -46.41
C ALA A 52 -42.12 -1.64 -45.27
N ALA A 53 -42.37 -2.93 -45.56
CA ALA A 53 -42.22 -4.00 -44.58
C ALA A 53 -40.76 -4.21 -44.18
N ALA A 54 -39.83 -4.19 -45.14
CA ALA A 54 -38.40 -4.34 -44.88
C ALA A 54 -37.81 -3.16 -44.08
N GLU A 55 -38.22 -1.93 -44.37
CA GLU A 55 -37.82 -0.73 -43.59
C GLU A 55 -38.34 -0.80 -42.14
N ARG A 56 -39.58 -1.28 -41.93
CA ARG A 56 -40.09 -1.53 -40.57
C ARG A 56 -39.28 -2.59 -39.84
N GLN A 57 -38.90 -3.68 -40.52
CA GLN A 57 -38.04 -4.71 -39.93
C GLN A 57 -36.66 -4.16 -39.56
N GLN A 58 -36.06 -3.36 -40.43
CA GLN A 58 -34.80 -2.66 -40.15
C GLN A 58 -34.91 -1.82 -38.88
N GLN A 59 -35.96 -1.01 -38.77
CA GLN A 59 -36.18 -0.15 -37.60
C GLN A 59 -36.32 -0.98 -36.32
N ILE A 60 -37.12 -2.05 -36.35
CA ILE A 60 -37.31 -2.96 -35.21
C ILE A 60 -35.97 -3.58 -34.78
N HIS A 61 -35.17 -4.07 -35.71
CA HIS A 61 -33.89 -4.70 -35.40
C HIS A 61 -32.85 -3.68 -34.90
N SER A 62 -32.86 -2.46 -35.42
CA SER A 62 -32.02 -1.35 -34.95
C SER A 62 -32.38 -0.95 -33.52
N ASP A 63 -33.67 -0.75 -33.23
CA ASP A 63 -34.15 -0.38 -31.90
C ASP A 63 -33.86 -1.50 -30.89
N HIS A 64 -34.03 -2.76 -31.30
CA HIS A 64 -33.68 -3.92 -30.48
C HIS A 64 -32.17 -3.98 -30.19
N ALA A 65 -31.30 -3.71 -31.17
CA ALA A 65 -29.86 -3.66 -30.97
C ALA A 65 -29.46 -2.55 -29.97
N ALA A 66 -30.07 -1.36 -30.08
CA ALA A 66 -29.84 -0.25 -29.16
C ALA A 66 -30.28 -0.58 -27.71
N ALA A 67 -31.42 -1.28 -27.55
CA ALA A 67 -31.88 -1.75 -26.25
C ALA A 67 -30.91 -2.78 -25.63
N LEU A 68 -30.38 -3.69 -26.45
CA LEU A 68 -29.38 -4.66 -26.00
C LEU A 68 -28.05 -4.02 -25.63
N GLU A 69 -27.59 -2.99 -26.35
CA GLU A 69 -26.38 -2.23 -26.01
C GLU A 69 -26.51 -1.54 -24.65
N SER A 70 -27.69 -0.99 -24.33
CA SER A 70 -27.96 -0.40 -23.01
C SER A 70 -27.84 -1.44 -21.90
N ARG A 71 -28.42 -2.64 -22.10
CA ARG A 71 -28.30 -3.76 -21.14
C ARG A 71 -26.86 -4.26 -21.01
N ARG A 72 -26.09 -4.28 -22.09
CA ARG A 72 -24.67 -4.67 -22.06
C ARG A 72 -23.85 -3.75 -21.16
N LYS A 73 -24.06 -2.44 -21.27
CA LYS A 73 -23.37 -1.44 -20.43
C LYS A 73 -23.74 -1.58 -18.96
N GLU A 74 -24.97 -1.96 -18.67
CA GLU A 74 -25.42 -2.24 -17.29
C GLU A 74 -24.75 -3.50 -16.74
N ALA A 75 -24.75 -4.60 -17.51
CA ALA A 75 -24.06 -5.83 -17.14
C ALA A 75 -22.55 -5.62 -16.91
N GLU A 76 -21.89 -4.83 -17.75
CA GLU A 76 -20.47 -4.47 -17.57
C GLU A 76 -20.21 -3.71 -16.26
N ARG A 77 -21.13 -2.81 -15.86
CA ARG A 77 -21.02 -2.11 -14.57
C ARG A 77 -21.18 -3.08 -13.40
N THR A 78 -22.10 -4.02 -13.50
CA THR A 78 -22.33 -5.04 -12.48
C THR A 78 -21.12 -5.97 -12.34
N ASP A 79 -20.53 -6.40 -13.46
CA ASP A 79 -19.32 -7.26 -13.46
C ASP A 79 -18.09 -6.55 -12.88
N LEU A 80 -17.98 -5.23 -13.03
CA LEU A 80 -16.89 -4.43 -12.44
C LEU A 80 -17.09 -4.13 -10.95
N THR A 81 -18.30 -4.30 -10.42
CA THR A 81 -18.62 -4.05 -9.02
C THR A 81 -17.83 -4.94 -8.04
N PRO A 82 -17.74 -6.28 -8.22
CA PRO A 82 -16.95 -7.13 -7.33
C PRO A 82 -15.46 -6.78 -7.33
N VAL A 83 -14.88 -6.46 -8.49
CA VAL A 83 -13.47 -6.03 -8.59
C VAL A 83 -13.24 -4.73 -7.83
N ALA A 84 -14.17 -3.78 -7.94
CA ALA A 84 -14.10 -2.53 -7.19
C ALA A 84 -14.19 -2.75 -5.67
N LEU A 85 -15.05 -3.69 -5.22
CA LEU A 85 -15.17 -4.06 -3.81
C LEU A 85 -13.89 -4.73 -3.29
N GLU A 86 -13.32 -5.66 -4.06
CA GLU A 86 -12.05 -6.31 -3.71
C GLU A 86 -10.89 -5.32 -3.62
N ALA A 87 -10.83 -4.35 -4.55
CA ALA A 87 -9.85 -3.27 -4.49
C ALA A 87 -10.04 -2.38 -3.25
N MET A 88 -11.30 -2.10 -2.86
CA MET A 88 -11.61 -1.38 -1.62
C MET A 88 -11.18 -2.15 -0.37
N ASP A 89 -11.44 -3.46 -0.32
CA ASP A 89 -11.03 -4.32 0.80
C ASP A 89 -9.51 -4.40 0.91
N THR A 90 -8.82 -4.51 -0.23
CA THR A 90 -7.35 -4.50 -0.27
C THR A 90 -6.79 -3.17 0.23
N ALA A 91 -7.36 -2.05 -0.22
CA ALA A 91 -6.97 -0.72 0.25
C ALA A 91 -7.21 -0.55 1.75
N ARG A 92 -8.32 -1.08 2.28
CA ARG A 92 -8.62 -1.07 3.71
C ARG A 92 -7.61 -1.87 4.53
N ASN A 93 -7.27 -3.07 4.08
CA ASN A 93 -6.25 -3.91 4.71
C ASN A 93 -4.87 -3.23 4.72
N ALA A 94 -4.51 -2.51 3.65
CA ALA A 94 -3.27 -1.76 3.58
C ALA A 94 -3.23 -0.61 4.61
N VAL A 95 -4.33 0.13 4.77
CA VAL A 95 -4.45 1.20 5.78
C VAL A 95 -4.35 0.64 7.19
N ASP A 96 -5.00 -0.49 7.47
CA ASP A 96 -4.93 -1.13 8.79
C ASP A 96 -3.50 -1.60 9.12
N ALA A 97 -2.79 -2.17 8.14
CA ALA A 97 -1.39 -2.56 8.28
C ALA A 97 -0.45 -1.36 8.53
N GLU A 98 -0.66 -0.24 7.81
CA GLU A 98 0.10 0.99 8.03
C GLU A 98 -0.13 1.55 9.45
N ARG A 99 -1.38 1.51 9.92
CA ARG A 99 -1.73 1.94 11.27
C ARG A 99 -1.05 1.09 12.34
N GLU A 100 -0.99 -0.22 12.14
CA GLU A 100 -0.28 -1.12 13.05
C GLU A 100 1.24 -0.84 13.04
N ALA A 101 1.83 -0.61 11.87
CA ALA A 101 3.24 -0.22 11.75
C ALA A 101 3.52 1.10 12.49
N TYR A 102 2.64 2.10 12.37
CA TYR A 102 2.74 3.36 13.09
C TYR A 102 2.69 3.19 14.61
N HIS A 103 1.81 2.31 15.12
CA HIS A 103 1.77 1.99 16.55
C HIS A 103 3.06 1.34 17.04
N ARG A 104 3.62 0.38 16.29
CA ARG A 104 4.91 -0.26 16.62
C ARG A 104 6.05 0.76 16.63
N PHE A 105 6.09 1.65 15.65
CA PHE A 105 7.08 2.73 15.60
C PHE A 105 6.98 3.66 16.82
N THR A 106 5.76 4.04 17.19
CA THR A 106 5.52 4.91 18.35
C THR A 106 5.97 4.24 19.65
N ASN A 107 5.70 2.95 19.81
CA ASN A 107 6.16 2.20 20.98
C ASN A 107 7.70 2.13 21.03
N ALA A 108 8.35 1.86 19.91
CA ALA A 108 9.81 1.83 19.83
C ALA A 108 10.45 3.20 20.18
N LEU A 109 9.82 4.31 19.78
CA LEU A 109 10.26 5.65 20.21
C LEU A 109 10.14 5.84 21.73
N GLY A 110 9.06 5.34 22.34
CA GLY A 110 8.88 5.37 23.80
C GLY A 110 9.96 4.58 24.52
N GLU A 111 10.31 3.39 24.03
CA GLU A 111 11.40 2.58 24.59
C GLU A 111 12.76 3.27 24.48
N LEU A 112 13.05 3.90 23.33
CA LEU A 112 14.28 4.67 23.12
C LEU A 112 14.39 5.85 24.10
N GLN A 113 13.29 6.57 24.34
CA GLN A 113 13.25 7.65 25.32
C GLN A 113 13.54 7.12 26.73
N GLY A 114 12.92 6.00 27.12
CA GLY A 114 13.19 5.36 28.41
C GLY A 114 14.66 4.94 28.57
N ALA A 115 15.27 4.37 27.54
CA ALA A 115 16.68 4.01 27.54
C ALA A 115 17.60 5.23 27.66
N SER A 116 17.28 6.32 26.96
CA SER A 116 18.00 7.59 27.06
C SER A 116 17.95 8.18 28.47
N ASP A 117 16.79 8.15 29.11
CA ASP A 117 16.64 8.64 30.48
C ASP A 117 17.42 7.78 31.49
N ALA A 118 17.42 6.46 31.31
CA ALA A 118 18.22 5.55 32.12
C ALA A 118 19.73 5.83 32.00
N LEU A 119 20.23 6.06 30.77
CA LEU A 119 21.62 6.45 30.53
C LEU A 119 21.96 7.77 31.23
N ARG A 120 21.09 8.78 31.11
CA ARG A 120 21.30 10.08 31.77
C ARG A 120 21.37 9.95 33.29
N ASN A 121 20.54 9.09 33.88
CA ASN A 121 20.58 8.82 35.32
C ASN A 121 21.88 8.10 35.72
N ALA A 122 22.34 7.13 34.92
CA ALA A 122 23.61 6.45 35.16
C ALA A 122 24.80 7.43 35.11
N TYR A 123 24.83 8.36 34.15
CA TYR A 123 25.85 9.40 34.10
C TYR A 123 25.86 10.28 35.35
N ARG A 124 24.69 10.76 35.80
CA ARG A 124 24.59 11.55 37.04
C ARG A 124 25.09 10.80 38.26
N ALA A 125 24.78 9.49 38.35
CA ALA A 125 25.28 8.66 39.44
C ALA A 125 26.81 8.50 39.39
N GLY A 126 27.38 8.34 38.18
CA GLY A 126 28.82 8.30 37.97
C GLY A 126 29.52 9.58 38.39
N ASP A 127 28.98 10.75 38.01
CA ASP A 127 29.51 12.05 38.42
C ASP A 127 29.50 12.22 39.95
N ASN A 128 28.39 11.84 40.61
CA ASN A 128 28.29 11.90 42.06
C ASN A 128 29.31 10.98 42.75
N ALA A 129 29.53 9.78 42.21
CA ALA A 129 30.52 8.84 42.73
C ALA A 129 31.95 9.38 42.55
N LEU A 130 32.24 10.01 41.40
CA LEU A 130 33.52 10.64 41.14
C LEU A 130 33.79 11.81 42.09
N GLU A 131 32.81 12.67 42.32
CA GLU A 131 32.95 13.78 43.28
C GLU A 131 33.14 13.26 44.71
N SER A 132 32.43 12.20 45.09
CA SER A 132 32.63 11.55 46.39
C SER A 132 34.05 10.98 46.54
N ALA A 133 34.57 10.33 45.50
CA ALA A 133 35.95 9.81 45.49
C ALA A 133 36.99 10.93 45.55
N LYS A 134 36.79 12.04 44.83
CA LYS A 134 37.64 13.23 44.92
C LYS A 134 37.64 13.81 46.33
N GLN A 135 36.48 13.90 46.98
CA GLN A 135 36.38 14.41 48.34
C GLN A 135 37.10 13.49 49.32
N ALA A 136 36.89 12.17 49.23
CA ALA A 136 37.60 11.20 50.06
C ALA A 136 39.13 11.28 49.88
N LEU A 137 39.60 11.50 48.65
CA LEU A 137 41.03 11.71 48.37
C LEU A 137 41.56 13.00 49.00
N LYS A 138 40.80 14.10 48.91
CA LYS A 138 41.17 15.36 49.56
C LYS A 138 41.24 15.18 51.08
N ASP A 139 40.24 14.56 51.68
CA ASP A 139 40.18 14.32 53.12
C ASP A 139 41.35 13.45 53.57
N ALA A 140 41.68 12.38 52.84
CA ALA A 140 42.86 11.55 53.10
C ALA A 140 44.16 12.35 53.00
N HIS A 141 44.29 13.24 52.00
CA HIS A 141 45.48 14.06 51.84
C HIS A 141 45.62 15.13 52.93
N LEU A 142 44.53 15.76 53.35
CA LEU A 142 44.49 16.66 54.51
C LEU A 142 44.88 15.91 55.79
N TYR A 143 44.36 14.70 55.98
CA TYR A 143 44.75 13.84 57.11
C TYR A 143 46.21 13.43 57.08
N GLU A 144 46.79 13.09 55.91
CA GLU A 144 48.23 12.80 55.81
C GLU A 144 49.08 14.05 56.10
N HIS A 145 48.65 15.23 55.66
CA HIS A 145 49.37 16.48 55.91
C HIS A 145 49.30 16.92 57.39
N ASP A 146 48.17 16.69 58.07
CA ASP A 146 48.02 16.92 59.52
C ASP A 146 48.65 15.80 60.37
N ALA A 147 48.67 14.55 59.89
CA ALA A 147 49.28 13.41 60.58
C ALA A 147 50.82 13.34 60.43
N VAL A 148 51.42 14.13 59.52
CA VAL A 148 52.87 14.38 59.56
C VAL A 148 53.24 15.25 60.77
N GLU A 149 52.29 15.97 61.40
CA GLU A 149 52.54 16.72 62.63
C GLU A 149 52.22 15.96 63.94
N ARG A 150 51.50 14.83 63.94
CA ARG A 150 51.29 13.96 65.14
C ARG A 150 51.03 12.47 64.81
N PRO A 151 51.40 11.51 65.69
CA PRO A 151 51.73 10.14 65.28
C PRO A 151 50.52 9.25 64.95
N ARG A 152 50.60 8.63 63.76
CA ARG A 152 50.00 7.35 63.30
C ARG A 152 48.58 7.04 63.77
N LEU A 153 47.61 7.35 62.91
CA LEU A 153 46.39 6.55 62.78
C LEU A 153 46.55 5.61 61.58
N GLU A 154 46.25 4.33 61.79
CA GLU A 154 46.41 3.25 60.83
C GLU A 154 45.51 3.48 59.61
N VAL A 155 46.10 3.99 58.52
CA VAL A 155 45.50 3.95 57.20
C VAL A 155 45.29 2.48 56.84
N ASN A 156 44.04 2.06 56.62
CA ASN A 156 43.73 0.70 56.18
C ASN A 156 44.11 0.55 54.69
N ILE A 157 45.38 0.21 54.48
CA ILE A 157 46.03 0.06 53.17
C ILE A 157 45.29 -0.95 52.29
N GLU A 158 44.63 -1.96 52.88
CA GLU A 158 43.82 -2.94 52.16
C GLU A 158 42.62 -2.31 51.44
N ALA A 159 41.92 -1.36 52.07
CA ALA A 159 40.77 -0.68 51.45
C ALA A 159 41.19 0.18 50.24
N ILE A 160 42.34 0.84 50.33
CA ILE A 160 42.90 1.65 49.22
C ILE A 160 43.37 0.75 48.08
N ARG A 161 43.97 -0.42 48.38
CA ARG A 161 44.33 -1.41 47.36
C ARG A 161 43.12 -1.99 46.65
N GLU A 162 42.05 -2.31 47.37
CA GLU A 162 40.81 -2.79 46.75
C GLU A 162 40.20 -1.74 45.80
N LEU A 163 40.21 -0.46 46.18
CA LEU A 163 39.70 0.63 45.36
C LEU A 163 40.57 0.85 44.11
N ALA A 164 41.89 0.78 44.26
CA ALA A 164 42.84 0.88 43.14
C ALA A 164 42.72 -0.31 42.16
N LEU A 165 42.38 -1.50 42.65
CA LEU A 165 42.11 -2.68 41.81
C LEU A 165 40.78 -2.58 41.05
N LYS A 166 39.76 -1.93 41.62
CA LYS A 166 38.45 -1.76 40.99
C LYS A 166 38.37 -0.57 40.03
N ALA A 167 39.22 0.45 40.18
CA ALA A 167 39.20 1.64 39.33
C ALA A 167 39.40 1.36 37.81
N PRO A 168 40.31 0.46 37.37
CA PRO A 168 40.45 0.09 35.96
C PRO A 168 39.24 -0.66 35.40
N GLN A 169 38.58 -1.48 36.23
CA GLN A 169 37.37 -2.22 35.83
C GLN A 169 36.19 -1.28 35.61
N ILE A 170 36.03 -0.27 36.49
CA ILE A 170 35.03 0.78 36.32
C ILE A 170 35.28 1.56 35.02
N LYS A 171 36.54 1.85 34.71
CA LYS A 171 36.93 2.52 33.45
C LYS A 171 36.65 1.65 32.22
N GLN A 172 36.96 0.35 32.27
CA GLN A 172 36.64 -0.60 31.20
C GLN A 172 35.12 -0.80 31.01
N HIS A 173 34.33 -0.78 32.08
CA HIS A 173 32.87 -0.81 31.96
C HIS A 173 32.31 0.49 31.39
N HIS A 174 32.97 1.63 31.60
CA HIS A 174 32.59 2.92 31.00
C HIS A 174 32.97 3.00 29.52
N GLU A 175 34.14 2.46 29.14
CA GLU A 175 34.62 2.40 27.74
C GLU A 175 33.99 1.23 26.94
N GLY A 176 33.50 0.20 27.63
CA GLY A 176 32.83 -0.98 27.06
C GLY A 176 31.32 -0.82 26.86
N ILE A 177 30.72 0.28 27.33
CA ILE A 177 29.43 0.73 26.79
C ILE A 177 29.74 1.17 25.37
N GLN A 178 29.51 0.26 24.41
CA GLN A 178 29.66 0.57 22.99
C GLN A 178 28.91 1.88 22.73
N HIS A 179 29.65 2.91 22.30
CA HIS A 179 29.02 4.05 21.67
C HIS A 179 28.13 3.48 20.58
N ILE A 180 26.81 3.56 20.78
CA ILE A 180 25.86 3.26 19.71
C ILE A 180 26.23 4.22 18.61
N ASP A 181 26.90 3.71 17.58
CA ASP A 181 27.26 4.49 16.42
C ASP A 181 25.96 4.85 15.70
N LEU A 182 25.41 6.01 16.04
CA LEU A 182 24.19 6.55 15.43
C LEU A 182 24.36 6.76 13.91
N ALA A 183 25.60 6.70 13.37
CA ALA A 183 25.83 6.69 11.93
C ALA A 183 25.52 5.32 11.29
N SER A 184 25.65 4.21 12.03
CA SER A 184 25.35 2.85 11.55
C SER A 184 23.84 2.55 11.44
N LEU A 185 22.99 3.34 12.11
CA LEU A 185 21.53 3.25 12.04
C LEU A 185 20.92 3.96 10.80
N ARG A 186 21.74 4.59 9.94
CA ARG A 186 21.28 5.19 8.67
C ARG A 186 21.54 4.25 7.50
N LYS A 187 20.77 3.17 7.39
CA LYS A 187 20.43 2.68 6.04
C LYS A 187 19.12 3.35 5.64
N PRO A 188 19.08 4.22 4.61
CA PRO A 188 17.82 4.67 4.05
C PRO A 188 17.07 3.42 3.57
N TRP A 189 15.98 3.09 4.24
CA TRP A 189 15.10 2.02 3.82
C TRP A 189 14.61 2.34 2.42
N THR A 190 15.04 1.53 1.45
CA THR A 190 14.52 1.59 0.08
C THR A 190 13.48 0.47 -0.02
N PRO A 191 12.20 0.78 -0.26
CA PRO A 191 11.20 -0.25 -0.44
C PRO A 191 11.61 -1.17 -1.60
N PRO A 192 11.44 -2.50 -1.49
CA PRO A 192 11.74 -3.40 -2.59
C PRO A 192 10.83 -3.06 -3.78
N HIS A 193 11.42 -2.70 -4.91
CA HIS A 193 10.73 -2.67 -6.20
C HIS A 193 10.45 -4.12 -6.62
N THR A 194 9.24 -4.61 -6.35
CA THR A 194 8.76 -5.87 -6.90
C THR A 194 8.48 -5.67 -8.39
N THR A 195 9.41 -6.11 -9.22
CA THR A 195 9.23 -6.28 -10.67
C THR A 195 9.30 -7.77 -11.03
N GLU A 196 8.53 -8.60 -10.34
CA GLU A 196 8.21 -9.95 -10.83
C GLU A 196 6.75 -10.28 -10.52
N PRO A 197 5.97 -10.77 -11.50
CA PRO A 197 4.60 -11.19 -11.28
C PRO A 197 4.58 -12.45 -10.44
N VAL A 198 3.88 -12.39 -9.29
CA VAL A 198 3.57 -13.55 -8.45
C VAL A 198 2.78 -14.54 -9.29
N LYS A 199 3.31 -15.76 -9.48
CA LYS A 199 2.60 -16.86 -10.15
C LYS A 199 1.49 -17.35 -9.24
N GLU A 200 0.25 -17.18 -9.71
CA GLU A 200 -0.95 -17.82 -9.20
C GLU A 200 -0.81 -19.35 -9.30
N TYR A 201 -1.08 -20.05 -8.20
CA TYR A 201 -1.31 -21.50 -8.13
C TYR A 201 -2.72 -21.73 -7.57
#